data_AF-A0A4Q0AJL5-F1
#
_entry.id   AF-A0A4Q0AJL5-F1
#
_cell.length_a   1.000
_cell.length_b   1.000
_cell.length_c   1.000
_cell.angle_alpha   90.00
_cell.angle_beta   90.00
_cell.angle_gamma   90.00
#
_symmetry.space_group_name_H-M   'P 1'
#
loop_
_entity.id
_entity.type
_entity.pdbx_description
1 polymer ?
#
loop_
_entity_poly.entity_id
_entity_poly.type
_entity_poly.pdbx_seq_one_letter_code
_entity_poly.pdbx_strand_id
1 'polypeptide(L)'
;MGRRRRSEGCDSRIYRALEHQRVTLADKQIVDSQALVVSVFKEFRKELLSVFGNVENTNKSDLSPVTVYDVKVEQTLRDRLAKAFPEMGFEGEETGRSGNADTYWLVDPIDGTSSFIRGLPFSTNMAALVHDGYVIAAVVYDFLNDFLYTAIKGQGAYKNGTPIWINTLRDQGNLFMYSLTRRRFGHIQEALSQLRIRTMLPIGASGHAYMMLAEGKIDGIINFTIARGLHDNAPGVFICEEAGAVMLPFDDKKGVERSLFIIGSPHVVELIEHSGLL
;
A
#
# COMPACT_ATOMS: atom_id res chain seq x y z
N MET A 1 -5.24 -5.53 36.88
CA MET A 1 -4.32 -4.40 37.15
C MET A 1 -3.48 -4.15 35.92
N GLY A 2 -3.48 -2.93 35.39
CA GLY A 2 -2.72 -2.56 34.18
C GLY A 2 -3.55 -1.74 33.18
N ARG A 3 -4.16 -0.63 33.61
CA ARG A 3 -4.74 0.37 32.69
C ARG A 3 -3.58 1.04 31.94
N ARG A 4 -3.46 0.81 30.63
CA ARG A 4 -2.57 1.58 29.76
C ARG A 4 -3.12 3.00 29.63
N ARG A 5 -2.30 3.98 30.00
CA ARG A 5 -2.56 5.41 29.80
C ARG A 5 -2.57 5.67 28.28
N ARG A 6 -3.63 6.31 27.78
CA ARG A 6 -3.55 7.03 26.51
C ARG A 6 -2.49 8.12 26.71
N SER A 7 -1.50 8.17 25.83
CA SER A 7 -0.59 9.30 25.75
C SER A 7 -1.39 10.51 25.26
N GLU A 8 -1.83 11.34 26.20
CA GLU A 8 -2.24 12.71 25.93
C GLU A 8 -0.99 13.50 25.55
N GLY A 9 -0.88 13.89 24.28
CA GLY A 9 0.21 14.74 23.80
C GLY A 9 0.70 14.39 22.40
N CYS A 10 -0.15 14.52 21.38
CA CYS A 10 0.29 14.74 20.01
C CYS A 10 -0.80 15.55 19.29
N ASP A 11 -0.94 16.81 19.66
CA ASP A 11 -1.83 17.78 19.02
C ASP A 11 -1.08 18.43 17.83
N SER A 12 -0.69 17.60 16.86
CA SER A 12 -0.08 18.08 15.62
C SER A 12 -1.18 18.40 14.61
N ARG A 13 -1.03 19.52 13.91
CA ARG A 13 -1.97 20.06 12.90
C ARG A 13 -2.34 19.06 11.79
N ILE A 14 -1.61 17.95 11.67
CA ILE A 14 -1.82 16.85 10.73
C ILE A 14 -3.09 16.05 11.08
N TYR A 15 -3.39 15.82 12.36
CA TYR A 15 -4.54 15.00 12.77
C TYR A 15 -5.90 15.64 12.44
N ARG A 16 -6.00 16.98 12.46
CA ARG A 16 -7.25 17.71 12.16
C ARG A 16 -7.66 17.68 10.68
N ALA A 17 -6.75 17.34 9.76
CA ALA A 17 -7.08 17.31 8.33
C ALA A 17 -7.92 16.09 7.91
N LEU A 18 -8.06 15.08 8.78
CA LEU A 18 -8.71 13.80 8.46
C LEU A 18 -10.18 13.70 8.93
N GLU A 19 -10.68 14.66 9.72
CA GLU A 19 -11.97 14.53 10.44
C GLU A 19 -13.24 14.81 9.63
N HIS A 20 -13.17 15.29 8.38
CA HIS A 20 -14.38 15.73 7.67
C HIS A 20 -14.43 15.32 6.20
N GLN A 21 -14.57 14.03 5.93
CA GLN A 21 -15.24 13.54 4.71
C GLN A 21 -16.01 12.26 5.08
N ARG A 22 -17.30 12.41 5.40
CA ARG A 22 -18.22 11.27 5.49
C ARG A 22 -18.36 10.70 4.08
N VAL A 23 -17.86 9.48 3.90
CA VAL A 23 -18.04 8.71 2.66
C VAL A 23 -19.55 8.55 2.45
N THR A 24 -20.04 8.92 1.27
CA THR A 24 -21.48 8.86 0.92
C THR A 24 -21.91 7.49 0.40
N LEU A 25 -20.97 6.56 0.19
CA LEU A 25 -21.22 5.16 -0.15
C LEU A 25 -21.78 4.42 1.07
N ALA A 26 -22.75 3.54 0.85
CA ALA A 26 -23.25 2.70 1.93
C ALA A 26 -22.12 1.76 2.41
N ASP A 27 -21.86 1.71 3.72
CA ASP A 27 -20.82 0.86 4.32
C ASP A 27 -20.88 -0.60 3.81
N LYS A 28 -22.09 -1.10 3.55
CA LYS A 28 -22.33 -2.43 3.00
C LYS A 28 -21.74 -2.63 1.59
N GLN A 29 -21.82 -1.64 0.69
CA GLN A 29 -21.25 -1.74 -0.66
C GLN A 29 -19.71 -1.78 -0.62
N ILE A 30 -19.09 -1.03 0.30
CA ILE A 30 -17.64 -1.06 0.50
C ILE A 30 -17.21 -2.46 0.95
N VAL A 31 -17.87 -3.01 1.97
CA VAL A 31 -17.57 -4.35 2.50
C VAL A 31 -17.80 -5.44 1.45
N ASP A 32 -18.96 -5.43 0.79
CA ASP A 32 -19.33 -6.45 -0.19
C ASP A 32 -18.40 -6.42 -1.42
N SER A 33 -18.01 -5.24 -1.90
CA SER A 33 -17.07 -5.10 -3.03
C SER A 33 -15.65 -5.50 -2.66
N GLN A 34 -15.17 -5.15 -1.45
CA GLN A 34 -13.89 -5.63 -0.94
C GLN A 34 -13.88 -7.17 -0.85
N ALA A 35 -14.96 -7.77 -0.35
CA ALA A 35 -15.09 -9.23 -0.27
C ALA A 35 -15.04 -9.89 -1.66
N LEU A 36 -15.63 -9.25 -2.69
CA LEU A 36 -15.52 -9.72 -4.07
C LEU A 36 -14.06 -9.70 -4.54
N VAL A 37 -13.33 -8.60 -4.33
CA VAL A 37 -11.91 -8.48 -4.69
C VAL A 37 -11.08 -9.59 -4.02
N VAL A 38 -11.27 -9.78 -2.70
CA VAL A 38 -10.62 -10.86 -1.94
C VAL A 38 -10.92 -12.23 -2.53
N SER A 39 -12.17 -12.49 -2.92
CA SER A 39 -12.57 -13.77 -3.49
C SER A 39 -11.84 -14.08 -4.79
N VAL A 40 -11.67 -13.08 -5.67
CA VAL A 40 -10.97 -13.25 -6.95
C VAL A 40 -9.48 -13.47 -6.71
N PHE A 41 -8.83 -12.68 -5.85
CA PHE A 41 -7.42 -12.92 -5.51
C PHE A 41 -7.17 -14.33 -4.95
N LYS A 42 -8.06 -14.83 -4.09
CA LYS A 42 -7.97 -16.21 -3.56
C LYS A 42 -8.21 -17.28 -4.61
N GLU A 43 -9.12 -17.06 -5.56
CA GLU A 43 -9.41 -17.98 -6.67
C GLU A 43 -8.14 -18.23 -7.51
N PHE A 44 -7.39 -17.17 -7.83
CA PHE A 44 -6.18 -17.26 -8.65
C PHE A 44 -4.95 -17.81 -7.92
N ARG A 45 -4.97 -17.90 -6.58
CA ARG A 45 -3.81 -18.30 -5.78
C ARG A 45 -3.19 -19.61 -6.27
N LYS A 46 -4.01 -20.64 -6.52
CA LYS A 46 -3.52 -21.96 -6.95
C LYS A 46 -2.81 -21.89 -8.30
N GLU A 47 -3.34 -21.13 -9.25
CA GLU A 47 -2.75 -20.96 -10.57
C GLU A 47 -1.44 -20.17 -10.48
N LEU A 48 -1.42 -19.05 -9.75
CA LEU A 48 -0.23 -18.24 -9.54
C LEU A 48 0.92 -19.05 -8.93
N LEU A 49 0.62 -19.89 -7.92
CA LEU A 49 1.61 -20.76 -7.30
C LEU A 49 2.16 -21.83 -8.25
N SER A 50 1.34 -22.33 -9.18
CA SER A 50 1.74 -23.38 -10.11
C SER A 50 2.76 -22.92 -11.16
N VAL A 51 2.84 -21.61 -11.41
CA VAL A 51 3.74 -21.00 -12.40
C VAL A 51 4.81 -20.09 -11.77
N PHE A 52 4.84 -19.97 -10.45
CA PHE A 52 5.77 -19.09 -9.75
C PHE A 52 7.23 -19.44 -10.08
N GLY A 53 7.99 -18.46 -10.59
CA GLY A 53 9.36 -18.66 -11.09
C GLY A 53 9.50 -19.43 -12.40
N ASN A 54 8.38 -19.79 -13.04
CA ASN A 54 8.34 -20.56 -14.28
C ASN A 54 7.14 -20.15 -15.13
N VAL A 55 7.07 -18.86 -15.46
CA VAL A 55 5.99 -18.25 -16.24
C VAL A 55 6.57 -17.48 -17.42
N GLU A 56 5.91 -17.59 -18.58
CA GLU A 56 6.24 -16.78 -19.73
C GLU A 56 5.80 -15.33 -19.52
N ASN A 57 6.60 -14.38 -19.99
CA ASN A 57 6.31 -12.96 -19.91
C ASN A 57 6.58 -12.27 -21.24
N THR A 58 5.91 -11.14 -21.45
CA THR A 58 6.26 -10.15 -22.46
C THR A 58 6.71 -8.87 -21.77
N ASN A 59 7.12 -7.86 -22.53
CA ASN A 59 7.46 -6.55 -22.00
C ASN A 59 6.44 -5.52 -22.50
N LYS A 60 6.05 -4.60 -21.61
CA LYS A 60 5.28 -3.39 -21.92
C LYS A 60 6.15 -2.39 -22.69
N SER A 61 5.54 -1.29 -23.14
CA SER A 61 6.25 -0.24 -23.89
C SER A 61 7.38 0.44 -23.11
N ASP A 62 7.31 0.42 -21.78
CA ASP A 62 8.33 0.97 -20.87
C ASP A 62 9.38 -0.08 -20.43
N LEU A 63 9.36 -1.27 -21.06
CA LEU A 63 10.24 -2.42 -20.78
C LEU A 63 9.96 -3.13 -19.46
N SER A 64 8.92 -2.75 -18.71
CA SER A 64 8.48 -3.53 -17.55
C SER A 64 7.86 -4.86 -18.02
N PRO A 65 8.06 -5.98 -17.28
CA PRO A 65 7.51 -7.26 -17.68
C PRO A 65 6.03 -7.38 -17.31
N VAL A 66 5.29 -8.15 -18.10
CA VAL A 66 3.88 -8.52 -17.85
C VAL A 66 3.68 -9.99 -18.20
N THR A 67 2.85 -10.70 -17.44
CA THR A 67 2.49 -12.09 -17.71
C THR A 67 1.02 -12.21 -18.11
N VAL A 68 0.64 -13.39 -18.64
CA VAL A 68 -0.77 -13.70 -18.90
C VAL A 68 -1.62 -13.67 -17.63
N TYR A 69 -1.02 -13.86 -16.45
CA TYR A 69 -1.75 -13.86 -15.19
C TYR A 69 -2.05 -12.47 -14.66
N ASP A 70 -1.19 -11.47 -14.91
CA ASP A 70 -1.48 -10.06 -14.63
C ASP A 70 -2.81 -9.67 -15.32
N VAL A 71 -2.89 -9.94 -16.63
CA VAL A 71 -4.08 -9.62 -17.46
C VAL A 71 -5.31 -10.44 -17.03
N LYS A 72 -5.17 -11.74 -16.75
CA LYS A 72 -6.29 -12.60 -16.36
C LYS A 72 -6.93 -12.19 -15.03
N VAL A 73 -6.12 -11.92 -14.01
CA VAL A 73 -6.60 -11.48 -12.69
C VAL A 73 -7.34 -10.15 -12.85
N GLU A 74 -6.72 -9.21 -13.55
CA GLU A 74 -7.29 -7.87 -13.74
C GLU A 74 -8.61 -7.91 -14.50
N GLN A 75 -8.67 -8.61 -15.64
CA GLN A 75 -9.89 -8.71 -16.44
C GLN A 75 -11.03 -9.38 -15.65
N THR A 76 -10.70 -10.41 -14.85
CA THR A 76 -11.71 -11.08 -14.00
C THR A 76 -12.27 -10.15 -12.94
N LEU A 77 -11.41 -9.35 -12.29
CA LEU A 77 -11.85 -8.32 -11.34
C LEU A 77 -12.72 -7.28 -12.02
N ARG A 78 -12.26 -6.73 -13.14
CA ARG A 78 -12.98 -5.72 -13.92
C ARG A 78 -14.39 -6.17 -14.28
N ASP A 79 -14.53 -7.37 -14.84
CA ASP A 79 -15.81 -7.88 -15.30
C ASP A 79 -16.77 -8.19 -14.14
N ARG A 80 -16.27 -8.79 -13.06
CA ARG A 80 -17.09 -9.13 -11.89
C ARG A 80 -17.51 -7.90 -11.10
N LEU A 81 -16.62 -6.91 -10.93
CA LEU A 81 -16.94 -5.63 -10.29
C LEU A 81 -17.96 -4.84 -11.10
N ALA A 82 -17.76 -4.71 -12.43
CA ALA A 82 -18.70 -3.99 -13.29
C ALA A 82 -20.11 -4.61 -13.28
N LYS A 83 -20.20 -5.95 -13.11
CA LYS A 83 -21.49 -6.66 -13.01
C LYS A 83 -22.16 -6.51 -11.65
N ALA A 84 -21.40 -6.59 -10.56
CA ALA A 84 -21.93 -6.61 -9.19
C ALA A 84 -22.13 -5.22 -8.60
N PHE A 85 -21.29 -4.25 -9.00
CA PHE A 85 -21.24 -2.88 -8.48
C PHE A 85 -21.09 -1.88 -9.65
N PRO A 86 -22.10 -1.78 -10.55
CA PRO A 86 -22.02 -0.94 -11.76
C PRO A 86 -21.82 0.56 -11.48
N GLU A 87 -22.06 1.01 -10.24
CA GLU A 87 -21.78 2.37 -9.76
C GLU A 87 -20.29 2.65 -9.49
N MET A 88 -19.46 1.60 -9.38
CA MET A 88 -18.03 1.70 -9.17
C MET A 88 -17.28 1.51 -10.49
N GLY A 89 -16.31 2.39 -10.75
CA GLY A 89 -15.36 2.22 -11.85
C GLY A 89 -14.25 1.24 -11.52
N PHE A 90 -13.32 1.14 -12.46
CA PHE A 90 -12.15 0.27 -12.38
C PHE A 90 -10.97 0.97 -13.03
N GLU A 91 -9.79 0.87 -12.42
CA GLU A 91 -8.52 1.27 -12.98
C GLU A 91 -7.50 0.19 -12.69
N GLY A 92 -7.12 -0.55 -13.72
CA GLY A 92 -6.08 -1.57 -13.61
C GLY A 92 -4.78 -1.11 -14.25
N GLU A 93 -3.68 -1.69 -13.79
CA GLU A 93 -2.34 -1.47 -14.36
C GLU A 93 -2.28 -1.82 -15.86
N GLU A 94 -2.94 -2.89 -16.28
CA GLU A 94 -2.79 -3.45 -17.63
C GLU A 94 -3.86 -3.01 -18.63
N THR A 95 -5.10 -2.80 -18.16
CA THR A 95 -6.26 -2.50 -19.00
C THR A 95 -6.78 -1.07 -18.85
N GLY A 96 -6.14 -0.29 -17.96
CA GLY A 96 -6.44 1.11 -17.73
C GLY A 96 -7.79 1.36 -17.06
N ARG A 97 -8.33 2.57 -17.23
CA ARG A 97 -9.53 3.05 -16.52
C ARG A 97 -10.82 2.79 -17.30
N SER A 98 -11.91 2.50 -16.57
CA SER A 98 -13.28 2.39 -17.09
C SER A 98 -14.34 2.67 -16.01
N GLY A 99 -15.56 3.03 -16.43
CA GLY A 99 -16.67 3.28 -15.50
C GLY A 99 -16.58 4.62 -14.77
N ASN A 100 -17.05 4.65 -13.52
CA ASN A 100 -17.07 5.86 -12.68
C ASN A 100 -15.64 6.33 -12.34
N ALA A 101 -15.37 7.63 -12.51
CA ALA A 101 -14.05 8.22 -12.25
C ALA A 101 -13.85 8.65 -10.79
N ASP A 102 -14.92 8.89 -10.04
CA ASP A 102 -14.87 9.38 -8.67
C ASP A 102 -14.79 8.23 -7.67
N THR A 103 -15.49 7.12 -7.96
CA THR A 103 -15.47 5.91 -7.14
C THR A 103 -15.03 4.72 -7.97
N TYR A 104 -13.85 4.16 -7.70
CA TYR A 104 -13.30 3.08 -8.52
C TYR A 104 -12.34 2.18 -7.74
N TRP A 105 -12.24 0.92 -8.17
CA TRP A 105 -11.18 0.02 -7.72
C TRP A 105 -9.92 0.25 -8.55
N LEU A 106 -8.85 0.67 -7.89
CA LEU A 106 -7.49 0.75 -8.41
C LEU A 106 -6.76 -0.57 -8.13
N VAL A 107 -6.25 -1.25 -9.15
CA VAL A 107 -5.76 -2.64 -9.03
C VAL A 107 -4.37 -2.81 -9.62
N ASP A 108 -3.50 -3.45 -8.85
CA ASP A 108 -2.27 -4.10 -9.31
C ASP A 108 -2.50 -5.62 -9.24
N PRO A 109 -2.63 -6.31 -10.40
CA PRO A 109 -2.92 -7.72 -10.39
C PRO A 109 -1.74 -8.54 -9.86
N ILE A 110 -0.48 -8.14 -10.06
CA ILE A 110 0.71 -8.80 -9.50
C ILE A 110 1.80 -7.75 -9.24
N ASP A 111 1.80 -7.17 -8.04
CA ASP A 111 2.90 -6.31 -7.58
C ASP A 111 4.18 -7.15 -7.55
N GLY A 112 5.23 -6.61 -8.14
CA GLY A 112 6.51 -7.30 -8.26
C GLY A 112 6.50 -8.41 -9.32
N THR A 113 5.88 -8.22 -10.48
CA THR A 113 5.91 -9.15 -11.63
C THR A 113 7.32 -9.65 -11.94
N SER A 114 8.34 -8.79 -11.86
CA SER A 114 9.75 -9.17 -12.03
C SER A 114 10.23 -10.22 -11.03
N SER A 115 9.78 -10.14 -9.78
CA SER A 115 10.07 -11.10 -8.72
C SER A 115 9.29 -12.40 -8.94
N PHE A 116 8.02 -12.29 -9.32
CA PHE A 116 7.14 -13.41 -9.64
C PHE A 116 7.73 -14.31 -10.74
N ILE A 117 8.18 -13.70 -11.85
CA ILE A 117 8.82 -14.39 -12.97
C ILE A 117 10.10 -15.12 -12.54
N ARG A 118 10.82 -14.59 -11.54
CA ARG A 118 12.11 -15.11 -11.08
C ARG A 118 11.99 -16.04 -9.87
N GLY A 119 10.78 -16.28 -9.35
CA GLY A 119 10.58 -17.11 -8.16
C GLY A 119 11.09 -16.46 -6.87
N LEU A 120 11.20 -15.13 -6.84
CA LEU A 120 11.58 -14.39 -5.63
C LEU A 120 10.35 -14.12 -4.77
N PRO A 121 10.45 -14.21 -3.43
CA PRO A 121 9.29 -14.17 -2.52
C PRO A 121 8.75 -12.74 -2.28
N PHE A 122 8.77 -11.90 -3.31
CA PHE A 122 8.37 -10.50 -3.26
C PHE A 122 7.32 -10.24 -4.34
N SER A 123 6.13 -10.82 -4.17
CA SER A 123 4.99 -10.55 -5.03
C SER A 123 3.68 -10.62 -4.27
N THR A 124 2.74 -9.72 -4.59
CA THR A 124 1.42 -9.65 -3.96
C THR A 124 0.36 -9.27 -5.00
N ASN A 125 -0.92 -9.56 -4.74
CA ASN A 125 -2.00 -8.88 -5.45
C ASN A 125 -2.42 -7.65 -4.63
N MET A 126 -2.70 -6.52 -5.25
CA MET A 126 -3.07 -5.31 -4.53
C MET A 126 -4.27 -4.60 -5.14
N ALA A 127 -5.14 -4.05 -4.29
CA ALA A 127 -6.29 -3.27 -4.73
C ALA A 127 -6.67 -2.21 -3.70
N ALA A 128 -7.12 -1.05 -4.16
CA ALA A 128 -7.63 0.03 -3.34
C ALA A 128 -8.95 0.56 -3.93
N LEU A 129 -9.97 0.71 -3.10
CA LEU A 129 -11.19 1.43 -3.45
C LEU A 129 -10.94 2.91 -3.20
N VAL A 130 -10.96 3.70 -4.27
CA VAL A 130 -10.80 5.15 -4.26
C VAL A 130 -12.18 5.80 -4.34
N HIS A 131 -12.41 6.83 -3.53
CA HIS A 131 -13.58 7.70 -3.58
C HIS A 131 -13.12 9.16 -3.46
N ASP A 132 -13.48 10.01 -4.42
CA ASP A 132 -13.10 11.43 -4.50
C ASP A 132 -11.57 11.66 -4.37
N GLY A 133 -10.78 10.74 -4.95
CA GLY A 133 -9.32 10.80 -4.92
C GLY A 133 -8.67 10.30 -3.62
N TYR A 134 -9.43 9.75 -2.67
CA TYR A 134 -8.92 9.17 -1.43
C TYR A 134 -9.22 7.68 -1.33
N VAL A 135 -8.28 6.89 -0.82
CA VAL A 135 -8.53 5.48 -0.53
C VAL A 135 -9.50 5.37 0.65
N ILE A 136 -10.50 4.49 0.53
CA ILE A 136 -11.49 4.21 1.58
C ILE A 136 -11.53 2.73 1.98
N ALA A 137 -10.98 1.84 1.16
CA ALA A 137 -10.75 0.44 1.50
C ALA A 137 -9.56 -0.09 0.69
N ALA A 138 -8.86 -1.10 1.20
CA ALA A 138 -7.77 -1.74 0.48
C ALA A 138 -7.66 -3.24 0.78
N VAL A 139 -7.05 -3.95 -0.16
CA VAL A 139 -6.70 -5.37 -0.08
C VAL A 139 -5.27 -5.53 -0.57
N VAL A 140 -4.44 -6.20 0.22
CA VAL A 140 -3.14 -6.73 -0.23
C VAL A 140 -3.12 -8.20 0.09
N TYR A 141 -2.88 -9.04 -0.91
CA TYR A 141 -2.81 -10.48 -0.74
C TYR A 141 -1.42 -11.00 -1.11
N ASP A 142 -0.68 -11.42 -0.09
CA ASP A 142 0.51 -12.23 -0.27
C ASP A 142 0.07 -13.67 -0.57
N PHE A 143 -0.15 -13.94 -1.85
CA PHE A 143 -0.61 -15.23 -2.35
C PHE A 143 0.42 -16.34 -2.13
N LEU A 144 1.70 -16.00 -2.01
CA LEU A 144 2.79 -16.94 -1.73
C LEU A 144 2.63 -17.53 -0.32
N ASN A 145 2.45 -16.65 0.68
CA ASN A 145 2.37 -17.03 2.09
C ASN A 145 0.95 -17.21 2.63
N ASP A 146 -0.07 -16.95 1.80
CA ASP A 146 -1.48 -16.94 2.20
C ASP A 146 -1.77 -15.93 3.34
N PHE A 147 -1.20 -14.73 3.20
CA PHE A 147 -1.48 -13.62 4.10
C PHE A 147 -2.35 -12.59 3.40
N LEU A 148 -3.60 -12.49 3.86
CA LEU A 148 -4.57 -11.51 3.41
C LEU A 148 -4.56 -10.31 4.35
N TYR A 149 -4.27 -9.14 3.80
CA TYR A 149 -4.33 -7.87 4.50
C TYR A 149 -5.49 -7.04 3.97
N THR A 150 -6.28 -6.48 4.88
CA THR A 150 -7.44 -5.67 4.54
C THR A 150 -7.55 -4.48 5.47
N ALA A 151 -8.04 -3.36 4.95
CA ALA A 151 -8.40 -2.21 5.75
C ALA A 151 -9.63 -1.52 5.15
N ILE A 152 -10.45 -0.91 6.01
CA ILE A 152 -11.54 -0.01 5.64
C ILE A 152 -11.39 1.24 6.50
N LYS A 153 -11.65 2.41 5.93
CA LYS A 153 -11.41 3.70 6.58
C LYS A 153 -12.01 3.77 7.98
N GLY A 154 -11.16 4.01 8.98
CA GLY A 154 -11.54 4.12 10.38
C GLY A 154 -11.88 2.80 11.08
N GLN A 155 -11.70 1.65 10.42
CA GLN A 155 -11.96 0.32 11.00
C GLN A 155 -10.67 -0.42 11.37
N GLY A 156 -9.51 0.15 11.04
CA GLY A 156 -8.20 -0.45 11.29
C GLY A 156 -7.76 -1.44 10.21
N ALA A 157 -6.52 -1.89 10.33
CA ALA A 157 -5.92 -2.88 9.44
C ALA A 157 -5.93 -4.29 10.06
N TYR A 158 -6.10 -5.31 9.21
CA TYR A 158 -6.19 -6.72 9.62
C TYR A 158 -5.29 -7.59 8.74
N LYS A 159 -4.68 -8.61 9.33
CA LYS A 159 -4.02 -9.73 8.67
C LYS A 159 -4.77 -11.01 8.99
N ASN A 160 -5.31 -11.70 7.98
CA ASN A 160 -6.12 -12.91 8.13
C ASN A 160 -7.23 -12.75 9.20
N GLY A 161 -7.88 -11.59 9.22
CA GLY A 161 -8.93 -11.25 10.19
C GLY A 161 -8.44 -10.89 11.60
N THR A 162 -7.13 -10.93 11.87
CA THR A 162 -6.54 -10.48 13.13
C THR A 162 -6.07 -9.03 13.00
N PRO A 163 -6.44 -8.12 13.92
CA PRO A 163 -5.96 -6.74 13.89
C PRO A 163 -4.43 -6.67 13.90
N ILE A 164 -3.87 -5.75 13.11
CA ILE A 164 -2.45 -5.41 13.11
C ILE A 164 -2.26 -3.94 13.42
N TRP A 165 -1.10 -3.60 13.99
CA TRP A 165 -0.72 -2.23 14.29
C TRP A 165 0.78 -2.09 14.21
N ILE A 166 1.21 -0.88 13.87
CA ILE A 166 2.62 -0.53 13.89
C ILE A 166 3.11 -0.49 15.34
N ASN A 167 4.21 -1.20 15.62
CA ASN A 167 4.84 -1.24 16.93
C ASN A 167 6.37 -1.16 16.78
N THR A 168 6.93 0.03 16.97
CA THR A 168 8.28 0.37 16.51
C THR A 168 9.18 0.97 17.60
N LEU A 169 8.78 0.93 18.87
CA LEU A 169 9.71 1.31 19.95
C LEU A 169 10.80 0.25 20.08
N ARG A 170 11.96 0.52 19.48
CA ARG A 170 13.11 -0.39 19.43
C ARG A 170 14.39 0.33 19.88
N ASP A 171 15.08 -0.24 20.88
CA ASP A 171 16.34 0.30 21.39
C ASP A 171 17.50 0.20 20.39
N GLN A 172 17.38 -0.69 19.41
CA GLN A 172 18.47 -1.09 18.50
C GLN A 172 18.72 -0.14 17.32
N GLY A 173 17.96 0.97 17.22
CA GLY A 173 17.95 1.85 16.04
C GLY A 173 16.94 1.41 14.98
N ASN A 174 16.64 2.30 14.04
CA ASN A 174 15.55 2.12 13.09
C ASN A 174 15.97 1.33 11.84
N LEU A 175 15.06 0.52 11.30
CA LEU A 175 15.17 -0.18 10.01
C LEU A 175 14.21 0.45 9.01
N PHE A 176 14.74 0.92 7.89
CA PHE A 176 13.96 1.50 6.81
C PHE A 176 14.05 0.69 5.53
N MET A 177 12.96 0.70 4.76
CA MET A 177 13.01 0.30 3.36
C MET A 177 12.93 1.53 2.45
N TYR A 178 13.51 1.45 1.25
CA TYR A 178 13.55 2.61 0.36
C TYR A 178 13.31 2.28 -1.11
N SER A 179 12.62 3.20 -1.79
CA SER A 179 12.60 3.32 -3.25
C SER A 179 13.17 4.70 -3.62
N LEU A 180 14.43 4.71 -4.06
CA LEU A 180 15.18 5.93 -4.35
C LEU A 180 15.94 5.80 -5.66
N THR A 181 15.96 6.87 -6.45
CA THR A 181 17.01 7.05 -7.46
C THR A 181 18.29 7.55 -6.78
N ARG A 182 19.47 7.14 -7.27
CA ARG A 182 20.78 7.57 -6.72
C ARG A 182 20.88 9.10 -6.54
N ARG A 183 20.28 9.86 -7.46
CA ARG A 183 20.30 11.33 -7.47
C ARG A 183 19.55 11.96 -6.30
N ARG A 184 18.48 11.31 -5.80
CA ARG A 184 17.65 11.85 -4.70
C ARG A 184 18.15 11.49 -3.31
N PHE A 185 18.96 10.44 -3.18
CA PHE A 185 19.57 10.05 -1.90
C PHE A 185 20.40 11.20 -1.29
N GLY A 186 21.16 11.93 -2.09
CA GLY A 186 22.00 13.04 -1.61
C GLY A 186 21.21 14.21 -1.02
N HIS A 187 19.98 14.46 -1.48
CA HIS A 187 19.15 15.57 -1.00
C HIS A 187 18.49 15.30 0.35
N ILE A 188 18.32 14.03 0.71
CA ILE A 188 17.69 13.62 1.97
C ILE A 188 18.71 13.00 2.94
N GLN A 189 19.99 12.96 2.60
CA GLN A 189 21.00 12.31 3.43
C GLN A 189 21.10 12.94 4.83
N GLU A 190 21.04 14.27 4.88
CA GLU A 190 21.05 15.02 6.14
C GLU A 190 19.78 14.78 6.94
N ALA A 191 18.64 14.66 6.26
CA ALA A 191 17.36 14.27 6.85
C ALA A 191 17.41 12.89 7.52
N LEU A 192 17.92 11.91 6.79
CA LEU A 192 18.02 10.53 7.25
C LEU A 192 19.03 10.35 8.39
N SER A 193 20.01 11.25 8.52
CA SER A 193 21.03 11.20 9.59
C SER A 193 20.43 11.33 10.99
N GLN A 194 19.32 12.05 11.12
CA GLN A 194 18.62 12.29 12.39
C GLN A 194 17.75 11.10 12.82
N LEU A 195 17.39 10.22 11.88
CA LEU A 195 16.49 9.09 12.11
C LEU A 195 17.14 7.88 12.78
N ARG A 196 18.41 7.97 13.20
CA ARG A 196 19.18 6.85 13.80
C ARG A 196 19.01 5.54 13.01
N ILE A 197 18.99 5.63 11.67
CA ILE A 197 18.76 4.49 10.80
C ILE A 197 19.97 3.57 10.88
N ARG A 198 19.76 2.38 11.46
CA ARG A 198 20.79 1.35 11.55
C ARG A 198 20.87 0.52 10.27
N THR A 199 19.74 0.33 9.59
CA THR A 199 19.67 -0.54 8.42
C THR A 199 18.72 0.05 7.38
N MET A 200 19.17 0.10 6.12
CA MET A 200 18.36 0.47 4.97
C MET A 200 18.36 -0.67 3.96
N LEU A 201 17.18 -1.09 3.52
CA LEU A 201 17.02 -2.13 2.51
C LEU A 201 16.25 -1.59 1.29
N PRO A 202 16.62 -1.95 0.06
CA PRO A 202 15.82 -1.57 -1.10
C PRO A 202 14.45 -2.27 -1.06
N ILE A 203 13.41 -1.59 -1.55
CA ILE A 203 12.11 -2.22 -1.79
C ILE A 203 12.25 -3.18 -2.97
N GLY A 204 11.96 -4.47 -2.73
CA GLY A 204 11.83 -5.48 -3.78
C GLY A 204 10.50 -5.34 -4.52
N ALA A 205 9.40 -5.46 -3.78
CA ALA A 205 8.03 -5.24 -4.25
C ALA A 205 7.25 -4.42 -3.21
N SER A 206 6.36 -3.56 -3.68
CA SER A 206 5.78 -2.48 -2.87
C SER A 206 4.87 -3.04 -1.78
N GLY A 207 3.97 -3.97 -2.14
CA GLY A 207 3.03 -4.59 -1.23
C GLY A 207 3.73 -5.29 -0.07
N HIS A 208 4.80 -6.06 -0.35
CA HIS A 208 5.57 -6.72 0.68
C HIS A 208 6.17 -5.73 1.71
N ALA A 209 6.80 -4.66 1.23
CA ALA A 209 7.42 -3.66 2.10
C ALA A 209 6.37 -2.96 2.99
N TYR A 210 5.23 -2.56 2.42
CA TYR A 210 4.14 -1.95 3.18
C TYR A 210 3.58 -2.89 4.25
N MET A 211 3.42 -4.18 3.94
CA MET A 211 2.91 -5.12 4.94
C MET A 211 3.91 -5.35 6.09
N MET A 212 5.22 -5.34 5.81
CA MET A 212 6.23 -5.34 6.87
C MET A 212 6.10 -4.12 7.79
N LEU A 213 5.80 -2.94 7.23
CA LEU A 213 5.58 -1.73 8.03
C LEU A 213 4.28 -1.83 8.83
N ALA A 214 3.17 -2.22 8.22
CA ALA A 214 1.87 -2.37 8.87
C ALA A 214 1.88 -3.39 10.04
N GLU A 215 2.71 -4.44 9.93
CA GLU A 215 2.96 -5.41 11.02
C GLU A 215 3.99 -4.92 12.05
N GLY A 216 4.57 -3.72 11.90
CA GLY A 216 5.58 -3.16 12.79
C GLY A 216 6.96 -3.85 12.71
N LYS A 217 7.25 -4.58 11.63
CA LYS A 217 8.54 -5.28 11.44
C LYS A 217 9.68 -4.33 11.03
N ILE A 218 9.33 -3.24 10.37
CA ILE A 218 10.23 -2.14 10.00
C ILE A 218 9.66 -0.82 10.56
N ASP A 219 10.49 0.21 10.62
CA ASP A 219 10.14 1.47 11.30
C ASP A 219 9.65 2.56 10.33
N GLY A 220 10.04 2.44 9.05
CA GLY A 220 9.53 3.30 7.99
C GLY A 220 9.93 2.89 6.58
N ILE A 221 9.31 3.57 5.62
CA ILE A 221 9.54 3.46 4.19
C ILE A 221 9.80 4.85 3.64
N ILE A 222 10.85 4.97 2.83
CA ILE A 222 11.20 6.18 2.11
C ILE A 222 10.86 5.96 0.63
N ASN A 223 9.90 6.71 0.09
CA ASN A 223 9.50 6.61 -1.31
C ASN A 223 9.75 7.94 -2.03
N PHE A 224 10.75 7.97 -2.92
CA PHE A 224 11.00 9.12 -3.81
C PHE A 224 11.10 8.74 -5.29
N THR A 225 10.46 7.65 -5.70
CA THR A 225 10.44 7.21 -7.09
C THR A 225 9.24 7.79 -7.82
N ILE A 226 9.48 8.51 -8.92
CA ILE A 226 8.47 9.17 -9.75
C ILE A 226 7.78 8.19 -10.72
N ALA A 227 8.34 6.99 -10.88
CA ALA A 227 8.03 6.06 -11.98
C ALA A 227 7.08 4.92 -11.60
N ARG A 228 6.36 5.01 -10.48
CA ARG A 228 5.40 3.99 -10.04
C ARG A 228 3.97 4.45 -10.26
N GLY A 229 3.09 3.52 -10.63
CA GLY A 229 1.66 3.81 -10.79
C GLY A 229 1.01 4.10 -9.44
N LEU A 230 -0.22 4.63 -9.46
CA LEU A 230 -0.98 4.85 -8.22
C LEU A 230 -1.20 3.51 -7.47
N HIS A 231 -1.38 2.43 -8.25
CA HIS A 231 -1.64 1.08 -7.77
C HIS A 231 -0.49 0.52 -6.93
N ASP A 232 0.76 0.90 -7.20
CA ASP A 232 1.94 0.46 -6.44
C ASP A 232 1.93 0.92 -4.97
N ASN A 233 1.33 2.07 -4.68
CA ASN A 233 1.44 2.73 -3.37
C ASN A 233 0.11 2.77 -2.63
N ALA A 234 -0.98 3.12 -3.31
CA ALA A 234 -2.25 3.44 -2.66
C ALA A 234 -2.79 2.31 -1.74
N PRO A 235 -2.80 1.02 -2.14
CA PRO A 235 -3.28 -0.05 -1.26
C PRO A 235 -2.42 -0.23 -0.01
N GLY A 236 -1.09 -0.25 -0.19
CA GLY A 236 -0.15 -0.49 0.90
C GLY A 236 -0.06 0.67 1.88
N VAL A 237 0.02 1.90 1.37
CA VAL A 237 0.01 3.13 2.18
C VAL A 237 -1.25 3.19 3.04
N PHE A 238 -2.42 2.95 2.45
CA PHE A 238 -3.68 3.00 3.19
C PHE A 238 -3.75 1.95 4.31
N ILE A 239 -3.33 0.71 4.06
CA ILE A 239 -3.26 -0.32 5.11
C ILE A 239 -2.27 0.09 6.21
N CYS A 240 -1.14 0.72 5.87
CA CYS A 240 -0.20 1.23 6.86
C CYS A 240 -0.83 2.33 7.72
N GLU A 241 -1.53 3.30 7.12
CA GLU A 241 -2.22 4.39 7.85
C GLU A 241 -3.28 3.82 8.80
N GLU A 242 -4.09 2.87 8.34
CA GLU A 242 -5.09 2.18 9.18
C GLU A 242 -4.45 1.27 10.27
N ALA A 243 -3.18 0.88 10.10
CA ALA A 243 -2.37 0.23 11.13
C ALA A 243 -1.69 1.23 12.10
N GLY A 244 -1.88 2.54 11.90
CA GLY A 244 -1.32 3.60 12.74
C GLY A 244 -0.02 4.22 12.22
N ALA A 245 0.33 4.00 10.95
CA ALA A 245 1.41 4.76 10.30
C ALA A 245 1.01 6.22 10.09
N VAL A 246 2.01 7.08 9.99
CA VAL A 246 1.86 8.47 9.57
C VAL A 246 2.71 8.70 8.33
N MET A 247 2.09 9.28 7.30
CA MET A 247 2.76 9.67 6.07
C MET A 247 3.10 11.16 6.09
N LEU A 248 4.37 11.47 5.80
CA LEU A 248 4.91 12.80 5.56
C LEU A 248 5.16 12.98 4.05
N PRO A 249 4.29 13.72 3.33
CA PRO A 249 4.50 14.00 1.91
C PRO A 249 5.57 15.07 1.68
N PHE A 250 6.28 14.97 0.55
CA PHE A 250 7.26 15.93 0.02
C PHE A 250 6.88 16.48 -1.35
N ASP A 251 5.66 16.19 -1.81
CA ASP A 251 5.06 16.79 -3.00
C ASP A 251 3.75 17.51 -2.65
N ASP A 252 3.32 18.42 -3.52
CA ASP A 252 2.07 19.17 -3.36
C ASP A 252 0.83 18.37 -3.80
N LYS A 253 1.00 17.07 -4.09
CA LYS A 253 -0.08 16.21 -4.56
C LYS A 253 -1.00 15.81 -3.41
N LYS A 254 -2.22 15.37 -3.74
CA LYS A 254 -3.26 15.06 -2.77
C LYS A 254 -3.76 13.63 -2.93
N GLY A 255 -4.30 13.09 -1.84
CA GLY A 255 -4.94 11.79 -1.83
C GLY A 255 -4.02 10.70 -2.40
N VAL A 256 -4.58 9.89 -3.30
CA VAL A 256 -3.87 8.77 -3.94
C VAL A 256 -2.69 9.19 -4.82
N GLU A 257 -2.63 10.46 -5.25
CA GLU A 257 -1.60 10.93 -6.19
C GLU A 257 -0.24 11.19 -5.54
N ARG A 258 -0.19 11.24 -4.20
CA ARG A 258 1.06 11.44 -3.45
C ARG A 258 2.10 10.39 -3.85
N SER A 259 3.26 10.88 -4.26
CA SER A 259 4.30 10.06 -4.88
C SER A 259 5.65 10.19 -4.19
N LEU A 260 5.89 11.30 -3.49
CA LEU A 260 7.10 11.56 -2.72
C LEU A 260 6.71 11.66 -1.25
N PHE A 261 7.13 10.68 -0.45
CA PHE A 261 6.78 10.64 0.95
C PHE A 261 7.74 9.78 1.77
N ILE A 262 7.76 10.04 3.07
CA ILE A 262 8.20 9.07 4.07
C ILE A 262 6.94 8.62 4.81
N ILE A 263 6.80 7.31 5.02
CA ILE A 263 5.74 6.75 5.86
C ILE A 263 6.38 5.89 6.94
N GLY A 264 5.94 6.05 8.18
CA GLY A 264 6.52 5.31 9.29
C GLY A 264 5.65 5.39 10.52
N SER A 265 6.18 4.87 11.63
CA SER A 265 5.52 5.04 12.92
C SER A 265 5.41 6.50 13.36
N PRO A 266 4.47 6.86 14.26
CA PRO A 266 4.38 8.22 14.80
C PRO A 266 5.70 8.73 15.37
N HIS A 267 6.46 7.88 16.07
CA HIS A 267 7.77 8.22 16.61
C HIS A 267 8.78 8.60 15.50
N VAL A 268 8.79 7.87 14.40
CA VAL A 268 9.65 8.19 13.24
C VAL A 268 9.28 9.53 12.64
N VAL A 269 7.99 9.81 12.52
CA VAL A 269 7.50 11.09 11.99
C VAL A 269 7.86 12.26 12.93
N GLU A 270 7.69 12.11 14.24
CA GLU A 270 8.11 13.10 15.24
C GLU A 270 9.62 13.42 15.14
N LEU A 271 10.46 12.40 14.92
CA LEU A 271 11.91 12.62 14.74
C LEU A 271 12.21 13.47 13.50
N ILE A 272 11.47 13.27 12.40
CA ILE A 272 11.64 14.03 11.16
C ILE A 272 11.17 15.48 11.36
N GLU A 273 9.99 15.67 11.96
CA GLU A 273 9.47 17.01 12.24
C GLU A 273 10.40 17.82 13.16
N HIS A 274 10.92 17.23 14.23
CA HIS A 274 11.84 17.90 15.15
C HIS A 274 13.20 18.26 14.53
N SER A 275 13.61 17.57 13.48
CA SER A 275 14.86 17.88 12.80
C SER A 275 14.81 19.10 11.86
N GLY A 276 13.65 19.74 11.68
CA GLY A 276 13.52 20.97 10.90
C GLY A 276 13.75 20.78 9.39
N LEU A 277 13.49 19.57 8.89
CA LEU A 277 13.67 19.19 7.49
C LEU A 277 12.45 19.51 6.61
N LEU A 278 11.39 20.03 7.22
CA LEU A 278 10.14 20.49 6.62
C LEU A 278 9.99 21.99 6.85
#